data_AF-A0A397AZD6-F1
#
_entry.id   AF-A0A397AZD6-F1
#
_cell.length_a   1.000
_cell.length_b   1.000
_cell.length_c   1.000
_cell.angle_alpha   90.00
_cell.angle_beta   90.00
_cell.angle_gamma   90.00
#
_symmetry.space_group_name_H-M   'P 1'
#
loop_
_entity.id
_entity.type
_entity.pdbx_description
1 polymer ?
#
loop_
_entity_poly.entity_id
_entity_poly.type
_entity_poly.pdbx_seq_one_letter_code
_entity_poly.pdbx_strand_id
1 'polypeptide(L)'
;MSGFKLHAHDVLRDPTKDELYNGPKREKLPAAVQRMDAADTACTFCGVSYFVFAEVQELKQRVQRYERQCQSQEFAAKAAESDARWRDVTHMMECQAASVTEAQVKLHQMQAQVELAQAEAARVAANAQVERADVGALQDDVAKYKHLATALEKNKALLLAERDELKQTIAIAHDKVNQVKAQLTGLQRRLDEQGRQMEAVQATHNSAMANLKAECAKEVAALKAWNVQSANSTTTAFEQQVAQLQDEVRRLKDDDTVVQLKQMLVVAEKRRAKLSSHQDKSAASSLEKKLRDVEAALRDTKAAMEQERADWDRKHVAWERKVAERDVKVDAMAKDLQQMRSAAPTVVVKEVVTSNNNNKALEGEVERLTHVVAQKDQEIQLLQQTVHRECMERTSMLEKMRSAKILPDMVTTHGSSPHLVDERGENDHGGNNGGGGGGLASFYEKLRKKKARPKTKA
;
A
#
# COMPACT_ATOMS: atom_id res chain seq x y z
N MET A 1 -110.17 -164.25 -2.45
CA MET A 1 -108.92 -164.89 -2.01
C MET A 1 -107.74 -164.13 -2.61
N SER A 2 -106.66 -163.98 -1.85
CA SER A 2 -105.34 -163.40 -2.20
C SER A 2 -105.34 -161.87 -2.43
N GLY A 3 -104.50 -161.02 -1.83
CA GLY A 3 -103.23 -161.22 -1.14
C GLY A 3 -102.07 -160.60 -1.92
N PHE A 4 -101.76 -159.31 -1.72
CA PHE A 4 -100.49 -158.69 -2.11
C PHE A 4 -100.12 -157.56 -1.12
N LYS A 5 -98.95 -157.70 -0.47
CA LYS A 5 -98.25 -156.71 0.39
C LYS A 5 -97.32 -155.84 -0.45
N LEU A 6 -96.92 -154.67 0.09
CA LEU A 6 -95.67 -153.86 -0.08
C LEU A 6 -96.05 -152.38 0.21
N HIS A 7 -95.32 -151.48 0.87
CA HIS A 7 -94.12 -151.42 1.69
C HIS A 7 -94.19 -150.09 2.49
N ALA A 8 -93.49 -149.99 3.62
CA ALA A 8 -93.41 -148.77 4.42
C ALA A 8 -92.46 -147.75 3.77
N HIS A 9 -92.90 -146.49 3.59
CA HIS A 9 -92.05 -145.36 3.25
C HIS A 9 -92.41 -144.14 4.09
N ASP A 10 -91.41 -143.74 4.89
CA ASP A 10 -90.98 -142.40 5.27
C ASP A 10 -92.02 -141.38 5.73
N VAL A 11 -91.98 -141.17 7.05
CA VAL A 11 -92.58 -140.07 7.80
C VAL A 11 -92.25 -138.73 7.13
N LEU A 12 -93.29 -137.98 6.74
CA LEU A 12 -93.18 -136.57 6.38
C LEU A 12 -92.47 -135.82 7.51
N ARG A 13 -91.25 -135.35 7.27
CA ARG A 13 -90.50 -134.52 8.23
C ARG A 13 -91.00 -133.08 8.13
N ASP A 14 -91.22 -132.44 9.28
CA ASP A 14 -91.53 -131.01 9.32
C ASP A 14 -90.38 -130.18 8.71
N PRO A 15 -90.68 -129.20 7.84
CA PRO A 15 -89.68 -128.36 7.20
C PRO A 15 -88.85 -127.60 8.23
N THR A 16 -87.55 -127.45 7.99
CA THR A 16 -86.69 -126.66 8.88
C THR A 16 -87.00 -125.17 8.74
N LYS A 17 -86.78 -124.39 9.82
CA LYS A 17 -87.02 -122.94 9.86
C LYS A 17 -86.31 -122.18 8.72
N ASP A 18 -85.16 -122.68 8.28
CA ASP A 18 -84.40 -122.13 7.16
C ASP A 18 -85.08 -122.39 5.81
N GLU A 19 -85.68 -123.57 5.62
CA GLU A 19 -86.46 -123.94 4.43
C GLU A 19 -87.79 -123.18 4.35
N LEU A 20 -88.39 -122.84 5.49
CA LEU A 20 -89.60 -122.00 5.59
C LEU A 20 -89.36 -120.52 5.26
N TYR A 21 -88.17 -119.98 5.54
CA TYR A 21 -87.85 -118.57 5.26
C TYR A 21 -87.15 -118.35 3.91
N ASN A 22 -86.38 -119.33 3.43
CA ASN A 22 -85.60 -119.20 2.21
C ASN A 22 -86.18 -119.95 1.00
N GLY A 23 -87.10 -120.91 1.23
CA GLY A 23 -87.58 -121.83 0.20
C GLY A 23 -86.50 -122.82 -0.27
N PRO A 24 -86.87 -123.99 -0.82
CA PRO A 24 -85.90 -124.92 -1.40
C PRO A 24 -85.26 -124.31 -2.67
N LYS A 25 -83.92 -124.34 -2.76
CA LYS A 25 -83.20 -123.97 -4.00
C LYS A 25 -83.64 -124.89 -5.14
N ARG A 26 -83.67 -124.40 -6.38
CA ARG A 26 -84.16 -125.14 -7.56
C ARG A 26 -83.54 -126.54 -7.68
N GLU A 27 -82.26 -126.66 -7.37
CA GLU A 27 -81.46 -127.91 -7.37
C GLU A 27 -81.91 -128.94 -6.32
N LYS A 28 -82.60 -128.52 -5.26
CA LYS A 28 -83.08 -129.35 -4.15
C LYS A 28 -84.55 -129.77 -4.28
N LEU A 29 -85.23 -129.37 -5.35
CA LEU A 29 -86.58 -129.84 -5.67
C LEU A 29 -86.54 -131.24 -6.30
N PRO A 30 -87.58 -132.10 -6.12
CA PRO A 30 -87.64 -133.42 -6.77
C PRO A 30 -87.48 -133.32 -8.30
N ALA A 31 -86.72 -134.26 -8.90
CA ALA A 31 -86.36 -134.22 -10.32
C ALA A 31 -87.54 -134.26 -11.31
N ALA A 32 -88.75 -134.60 -10.84
CA ALA A 32 -89.99 -134.48 -11.59
C ALA A 32 -90.44 -133.01 -11.72
N VAL A 33 -90.37 -132.23 -10.63
CA VAL A 33 -90.79 -130.81 -10.58
C VAL A 33 -89.77 -129.89 -11.28
N GLN A 34 -88.49 -130.24 -11.26
CA GLN A 34 -87.46 -129.51 -12.03
C GLN A 34 -87.63 -129.61 -13.56
N ARG A 35 -88.35 -130.63 -14.03
CA ARG A 35 -88.58 -130.94 -15.46
C ARG A 35 -89.98 -130.54 -15.96
N MET A 36 -90.79 -129.90 -15.12
CA MET A 36 -92.11 -129.41 -15.50
C MET A 36 -92.01 -128.04 -16.18
N ASP A 37 -92.86 -127.84 -17.20
CA ASP A 37 -93.00 -126.53 -17.85
C ASP A 37 -93.60 -125.51 -16.88
N ALA A 38 -93.16 -124.26 -17.00
CA ALA A 38 -93.48 -123.19 -16.05
C ALA A 38 -94.99 -123.01 -15.81
N ALA A 39 -95.82 -123.32 -16.81
CA ALA A 39 -97.28 -123.23 -16.75
C ALA A 39 -97.94 -124.25 -15.80
N ASP A 40 -97.31 -125.40 -15.54
CA ASP A 40 -97.90 -126.50 -14.76
C ASP A 40 -97.40 -126.55 -13.31
N THR A 41 -96.64 -125.54 -12.88
CA THR A 41 -95.96 -125.52 -11.57
C THR A 41 -96.72 -124.72 -10.50
N ALA A 42 -97.93 -124.27 -10.83
CA ALA A 42 -98.84 -123.56 -9.93
C ALA A 42 -99.69 -124.54 -9.11
N CYS A 43 -99.75 -124.32 -7.79
CA CYS A 43 -100.68 -125.06 -6.94
C CYS A 43 -102.13 -124.74 -7.35
N THR A 44 -102.91 -125.77 -7.67
CA THR A 44 -104.32 -125.63 -8.09
C THR A 44 -105.25 -125.04 -7.03
N PHE A 45 -104.83 -124.95 -5.76
CA PHE A 45 -105.65 -124.44 -4.65
C PHE A 45 -105.37 -122.97 -4.29
N CYS A 46 -104.15 -122.46 -4.53
CA CYS A 46 -103.79 -121.06 -4.23
C CYS A 46 -103.18 -120.29 -5.40
N GLY A 47 -102.99 -120.92 -6.57
CA GLY A 47 -102.49 -120.28 -7.79
C GLY A 47 -101.04 -119.81 -7.73
N VAL A 48 -100.33 -120.03 -6.62
CA VAL A 48 -98.94 -119.61 -6.45
C VAL A 48 -98.02 -120.71 -6.98
N SER A 49 -97.15 -120.37 -7.94
CA SER A 49 -96.13 -121.30 -8.45
C SER A 49 -95.05 -121.56 -7.42
N TYR A 50 -94.61 -122.82 -7.31
CA TYR A 50 -93.49 -123.24 -6.46
C TYR A 50 -92.18 -122.50 -6.80
N PHE A 51 -92.11 -121.81 -7.95
CA PHE A 51 -90.98 -120.99 -8.38
C PHE A 51 -91.06 -119.51 -7.96
N VAL A 52 -92.22 -119.00 -7.51
CA VAL A 52 -92.41 -117.58 -7.16
C VAL A 52 -91.47 -117.15 -6.03
N PHE A 53 -91.22 -118.02 -5.05
CA PHE A 53 -90.27 -117.69 -3.97
C PHE A 53 -88.82 -117.59 -4.46
N ALA A 54 -88.41 -118.46 -5.39
CA ALA A 54 -87.07 -118.43 -5.98
C ALA A 54 -86.90 -117.21 -6.90
N GLU A 55 -87.91 -116.89 -7.71
CA GLU A 55 -87.92 -115.70 -8.56
C GLU A 55 -87.93 -114.41 -7.75
N VAL A 56 -88.71 -114.33 -6.67
CA VAL A 56 -88.72 -113.17 -5.76
C VAL A 56 -87.37 -113.02 -5.06
N GLN A 57 -86.70 -114.10 -4.67
CA GLN A 57 -85.35 -114.05 -4.09
C GLN A 57 -84.29 -113.62 -5.12
N GLU A 58 -84.38 -114.13 -6.35
CA GLU A 58 -83.50 -113.71 -7.46
C GLU A 58 -83.72 -112.24 -7.81
N LEU A 59 -84.97 -111.79 -7.84
CA LEU A 59 -85.33 -110.39 -8.07
C LEU A 59 -84.81 -109.50 -6.93
N LYS A 60 -84.96 -109.92 -5.66
CA LYS A 60 -84.38 -109.22 -4.50
C LYS A 60 -82.85 -109.11 -4.60
N GLN A 61 -82.17 -110.18 -5.00
CA GLN A 61 -80.71 -110.15 -5.20
C GLN A 61 -80.29 -109.27 -6.38
N ARG A 62 -81.07 -109.23 -7.46
CA ARG A 62 -80.85 -108.34 -8.60
C ARG A 62 -81.10 -106.88 -8.20
N VAL A 63 -82.17 -106.59 -7.48
CA VAL A 63 -82.46 -105.25 -6.94
C VAL A 63 -81.33 -104.79 -6.02
N GLN A 64 -80.90 -105.61 -5.06
CA GLN A 64 -79.76 -105.28 -4.19
C GLN A 64 -78.43 -105.11 -4.96
N ARG A 65 -78.25 -105.80 -6.09
CA ARG A 65 -77.09 -105.60 -6.96
C ARG A 65 -77.18 -104.27 -7.70
N TYR A 66 -78.32 -103.93 -8.28
CA TYR A 66 -78.55 -102.65 -8.95
C TYR A 66 -78.52 -101.48 -7.97
N GLU A 67 -79.06 -101.61 -6.76
CA GLU A 67 -78.96 -100.61 -5.70
C GLU A 67 -77.51 -100.36 -5.32
N ARG A 68 -76.70 -101.42 -5.11
CA ARG A 68 -75.26 -101.28 -4.87
C ARG A 68 -74.52 -100.67 -6.06
N GLN A 69 -74.91 -101.00 -7.28
CA GLN A 69 -74.33 -100.42 -8.50
C GLN A 69 -74.68 -98.93 -8.63
N CYS A 70 -75.94 -98.55 -8.42
CA CYS A 70 -76.38 -97.16 -8.42
C CYS A 70 -75.68 -96.37 -7.31
N GLN A 71 -75.61 -96.90 -6.09
CA GLN A 71 -74.87 -96.27 -4.99
C GLN A 71 -73.38 -96.13 -5.34
N SER A 72 -72.74 -97.17 -5.90
CA SER A 72 -71.35 -97.10 -6.34
C SER A 72 -71.12 -96.07 -7.46
N GLN A 73 -72.06 -95.93 -8.40
CA GLN A 73 -72.00 -94.93 -9.47
C GLN A 73 -72.24 -93.52 -8.91
N GLU A 74 -73.17 -93.34 -7.98
CA GLU A 74 -73.37 -92.07 -7.28
C GLU A 74 -72.15 -91.66 -6.46
N PHE A 75 -71.49 -92.59 -5.77
CA PHE A 75 -70.25 -92.32 -5.06
C PHE A 75 -69.11 -91.99 -6.03
N ALA A 76 -68.98 -92.71 -7.14
CA ALA A 76 -67.99 -92.41 -8.18
C ALA A 76 -68.25 -91.04 -8.83
N ALA A 77 -69.51 -90.68 -9.09
CA ALA A 77 -69.89 -89.38 -9.63
C ALA A 77 -69.61 -88.24 -8.64
N LYS A 78 -69.95 -88.40 -7.36
CA LYS A 78 -69.64 -87.44 -6.30
C LYS A 78 -68.13 -87.29 -6.07
N ALA A 79 -67.37 -88.38 -6.16
CA ALA A 79 -65.91 -88.34 -6.09
C ALA A 79 -65.33 -87.59 -7.29
N ALA A 80 -65.79 -87.87 -8.51
CA ALA A 80 -65.35 -87.17 -9.71
C ALA A 80 -65.71 -85.67 -9.69
N GLU A 81 -66.89 -85.31 -9.18
CA GLU A 81 -67.32 -83.91 -9.00
C GLU A 81 -66.47 -83.19 -7.94
N SER A 82 -66.19 -83.86 -6.82
CA SER A 82 -65.27 -83.36 -5.79
C SER A 82 -63.86 -83.15 -6.35
N ASP A 83 -63.32 -84.12 -7.10
CA ASP A 83 -62.00 -84.03 -7.73
C ASP A 83 -61.94 -82.93 -8.81
N ALA A 84 -63.03 -82.68 -9.54
CA ALA A 84 -63.12 -81.56 -10.47
C ALA A 84 -63.11 -80.21 -9.72
N ARG A 85 -63.90 -80.09 -8.64
CA ARG A 85 -63.91 -78.89 -7.78
C ARG A 85 -62.55 -78.62 -7.15
N TRP A 86 -61.86 -79.66 -6.68
CA TRP A 86 -60.50 -79.52 -6.15
C TRP A 86 -59.52 -79.04 -7.22
N ARG A 87 -59.58 -79.61 -8.44
CA ARG A 87 -58.76 -79.13 -9.56
C ARG A 87 -59.01 -77.67 -9.91
N ASP A 88 -60.27 -77.23 -9.95
CA ASP A 88 -60.62 -75.84 -10.23
C ASP A 88 -60.09 -74.89 -9.13
N VAL A 89 -60.22 -75.28 -7.86
CA VAL A 89 -59.67 -74.52 -6.73
C VAL A 89 -58.15 -74.46 -6.79
N THR A 90 -57.48 -75.58 -7.08
CA THR A 90 -56.01 -75.62 -7.24
C THR A 90 -55.56 -74.72 -8.38
N HIS A 91 -56.19 -74.80 -9.54
CA HIS A 91 -55.87 -73.96 -10.69
C HIS A 91 -56.09 -72.46 -10.39
N MET A 92 -57.18 -72.10 -9.69
CA MET A 92 -57.40 -70.73 -9.23
C MET A 92 -56.30 -70.26 -8.28
N MET A 93 -55.91 -71.08 -7.30
CA MET A 93 -54.83 -70.74 -6.38
C MET A 93 -53.49 -70.55 -7.10
N GLU A 94 -53.18 -71.38 -8.09
CA GLU A 94 -51.98 -71.25 -8.92
C GLU A 94 -51.98 -69.95 -9.74
N CYS A 95 -53.10 -69.63 -10.40
CA CYS A 95 -53.27 -68.37 -11.13
C CYS A 95 -53.12 -67.16 -10.21
N GLN A 96 -53.71 -67.23 -9.00
CA GLN A 96 -53.66 -66.16 -8.02
C GLN A 96 -52.24 -66.01 -7.44
N ALA A 97 -51.53 -67.10 -7.20
CA ALA A 97 -50.12 -67.09 -6.80
C ALA A 97 -49.22 -66.48 -7.89
N ALA A 98 -49.45 -66.82 -9.16
CA ALA A 98 -48.74 -66.21 -10.29
C ALA A 98 -49.01 -64.69 -10.37
N SER A 99 -50.26 -64.25 -10.21
CA SER A 99 -50.61 -62.83 -10.20
C SER A 99 -49.98 -62.07 -9.03
N VAL A 100 -49.97 -62.65 -7.82
CA VAL A 100 -49.34 -62.05 -6.64
C VAL A 100 -47.83 -61.94 -6.83
N THR A 101 -47.17 -62.98 -7.31
CA THR A 101 -45.72 -62.93 -7.57
C THR A 101 -45.36 -61.88 -8.62
N GLU A 102 -46.15 -61.75 -9.69
CA GLU A 102 -45.95 -60.70 -10.70
C GLU A 102 -46.14 -59.29 -10.12
N ALA A 103 -47.20 -59.08 -9.32
CA ALA A 103 -47.44 -57.82 -8.63
C ALA A 103 -46.30 -57.48 -7.65
N GLN A 104 -45.76 -58.49 -6.96
CA GLN A 104 -44.67 -58.35 -6.02
C GLN A 104 -43.37 -57.96 -6.74
N VAL A 105 -43.07 -58.58 -7.90
CA VAL A 105 -41.94 -58.18 -8.74
C VAL A 105 -42.08 -56.74 -9.23
N LYS A 106 -43.27 -56.35 -9.71
CA LYS A 106 -43.54 -54.96 -10.15
C LYS A 106 -43.36 -53.96 -9.00
N LEU A 107 -43.83 -54.30 -7.80
CA LEU A 107 -43.67 -53.45 -6.61
C LEU A 107 -42.19 -53.28 -6.23
N HIS A 108 -41.39 -54.35 -6.25
CA HIS A 108 -39.94 -54.27 -6.02
C HIS A 108 -39.24 -53.43 -7.11
N GLN A 109 -39.64 -53.56 -8.37
CA GLN A 109 -39.09 -52.74 -9.47
C GLN A 109 -39.41 -51.25 -9.28
N MET A 110 -40.67 -50.92 -8.94
CA MET A 110 -41.05 -49.54 -8.66
C MET A 110 -40.30 -48.99 -7.44
N GLN A 111 -40.11 -49.79 -6.40
CA GLN A 111 -39.38 -49.39 -5.21
C GLN A 111 -37.91 -49.08 -5.53
N ALA A 112 -37.25 -49.91 -6.35
CA ALA A 112 -35.90 -49.65 -6.85
C ALA A 112 -35.82 -48.37 -7.70
N GLN A 113 -36.83 -48.08 -8.54
CA GLN A 113 -36.89 -46.85 -9.33
C GLN A 113 -37.04 -45.60 -8.45
N VAL A 114 -37.86 -45.69 -7.39
CA VAL A 114 -38.01 -44.59 -6.42
C VAL A 114 -36.71 -44.34 -5.67
N GLU A 115 -36.00 -45.39 -5.24
CA GLU A 115 -34.70 -45.25 -4.59
C GLU A 115 -33.65 -44.61 -5.51
N LEU A 116 -33.61 -45.01 -6.79
CA LEU A 116 -32.73 -44.40 -7.80
C LEU A 116 -33.05 -42.90 -7.98
N ALA A 117 -34.33 -42.55 -8.13
CA ALA A 117 -34.76 -41.17 -8.30
C ALA A 117 -34.46 -40.31 -7.05
N GLN A 118 -34.60 -40.88 -5.85
CA GLN A 118 -34.24 -40.21 -4.60
C GLN A 118 -32.73 -39.96 -4.50
N ALA A 119 -31.90 -40.94 -4.88
CA ALA A 119 -30.45 -40.79 -4.91
C ALA A 119 -30.01 -39.72 -5.92
N GLU A 120 -30.63 -39.70 -7.10
CA GLU A 120 -30.36 -38.67 -8.11
C GLU A 120 -30.80 -37.28 -7.65
N ALA A 121 -31.99 -37.14 -7.06
CA ALA A 121 -32.47 -35.88 -6.49
C ALA A 121 -31.53 -35.37 -5.38
N ALA A 122 -31.03 -36.26 -4.51
CA ALA A 122 -30.06 -35.91 -3.48
C ALA A 122 -28.74 -35.42 -4.08
N ARG A 123 -28.25 -36.08 -5.14
CA ARG A 123 -27.05 -35.64 -5.88
C ARG A 123 -27.24 -34.26 -6.51
N VAL A 124 -28.36 -34.03 -7.18
CA VAL A 124 -28.68 -32.73 -7.79
C VAL A 124 -28.78 -31.63 -6.73
N ALA A 125 -29.42 -31.92 -5.58
CA ALA A 125 -29.51 -30.98 -4.47
C ALA A 125 -28.12 -30.64 -3.88
N ALA A 126 -27.24 -31.63 -3.74
CA ALA A 126 -25.87 -31.42 -3.29
C ALA A 126 -25.07 -30.54 -4.28
N ASN A 127 -25.16 -30.82 -5.57
CA ASN A 127 -24.50 -30.02 -6.61
C ASN A 127 -25.01 -28.57 -6.62
N ALA A 128 -26.33 -28.38 -6.55
CA ALA A 128 -26.93 -27.04 -6.48
C ALA A 128 -26.48 -26.26 -5.25
N GLN A 129 -26.20 -26.95 -4.13
CA GLN A 129 -25.67 -26.30 -2.93
C GLN A 129 -24.22 -25.82 -3.10
N VAL A 130 -23.39 -26.60 -3.80
CA VAL A 130 -22.02 -26.20 -4.16
C VAL A 130 -22.05 -24.99 -5.09
N GLU A 131 -22.86 -25.04 -6.15
CA GLU A 131 -22.99 -23.92 -7.09
C GLU A 131 -23.47 -22.63 -6.41
N ARG A 132 -24.41 -22.73 -5.45
CA ARG A 132 -24.84 -21.56 -4.64
C ARG A 132 -23.69 -21.00 -3.81
N ALA A 133 -22.84 -21.85 -3.24
CA ALA A 133 -21.68 -21.42 -2.47
C ALA A 133 -20.66 -20.70 -3.37
N ASP A 134 -20.39 -21.25 -4.56
CA ASP A 134 -19.49 -20.65 -5.56
C ASP A 134 -19.99 -19.30 -6.06
N VAL A 135 -21.29 -19.21 -6.39
CA VAL A 135 -21.94 -17.94 -6.77
C VAL A 135 -21.86 -16.94 -5.62
N GLY A 136 -22.05 -17.37 -4.37
CA GLY A 136 -21.88 -16.52 -3.19
C GLY A 136 -20.46 -15.98 -3.06
N ALA A 137 -19.45 -16.82 -3.24
CA ALA A 137 -18.04 -16.42 -3.21
C ALA A 137 -17.71 -15.40 -4.32
N LEU A 138 -18.20 -15.64 -5.54
CA LEU A 138 -18.05 -14.72 -6.67
C LEU A 138 -18.73 -13.37 -6.40
N GLN A 139 -19.92 -13.36 -5.78
CA GLN A 139 -20.60 -12.12 -5.40
C GLN A 139 -19.80 -11.31 -4.38
N ASP A 140 -19.19 -11.96 -3.40
CA ASP A 140 -18.32 -11.30 -2.42
C ASP A 140 -17.06 -10.71 -3.09
N ASP A 141 -16.48 -11.39 -4.07
CA ASP A 141 -15.35 -10.86 -4.83
C ASP A 141 -15.75 -9.69 -5.74
N VAL A 142 -16.91 -9.77 -6.41
CA VAL A 142 -17.47 -8.63 -7.16
C VAL A 142 -17.69 -7.43 -6.24
N ALA A 143 -18.16 -7.63 -5.01
CA ALA A 143 -18.29 -6.54 -4.03
C ALA A 143 -16.94 -5.93 -3.65
N LYS A 144 -15.89 -6.75 -3.44
CA LYS A 144 -14.53 -6.27 -3.17
C LYS A 144 -13.98 -5.45 -4.34
N TYR A 145 -14.12 -5.94 -5.57
CA TYR A 145 -13.66 -5.22 -6.78
C TYR A 145 -14.42 -3.93 -7.01
N LYS A 146 -15.73 -3.88 -6.75
CA LYS A 146 -16.50 -2.62 -6.79
C LYS A 146 -15.96 -1.59 -5.80
N HIS A 147 -15.67 -1.99 -4.56
CA HIS A 147 -15.09 -1.08 -3.57
C HIS A 147 -13.68 -0.59 -3.97
N LEU A 148 -12.85 -1.47 -4.54
CA LEU A 148 -11.53 -1.09 -5.06
C LEU A 148 -11.64 -0.13 -6.24
N ALA A 149 -12.55 -0.37 -7.18
CA ALA A 149 -12.79 0.50 -8.32
C ALA A 149 -13.19 1.92 -7.87
N THR A 150 -14.15 2.03 -6.94
CA THR A 150 -14.53 3.34 -6.38
C THR A 150 -13.38 4.03 -5.64
N ALA A 151 -12.51 3.29 -4.96
CA ALA A 151 -11.33 3.87 -4.30
C ALA A 151 -10.32 4.39 -5.32
N LEU A 152 -10.07 3.64 -6.41
CA LEU A 152 -9.20 4.05 -7.51
C LEU A 152 -9.75 5.29 -8.24
N GLU A 153 -11.05 5.38 -8.46
CA GLU A 153 -11.69 6.56 -9.03
C GLU A 153 -11.51 7.82 -8.17
N LYS A 154 -11.65 7.68 -6.85
CA LYS A 154 -11.38 8.78 -5.90
C LYS A 154 -9.92 9.20 -5.94
N ASN A 155 -8.98 8.25 -5.90
CA ASN A 155 -7.55 8.55 -5.98
C ASN A 155 -7.19 9.22 -7.31
N LYS A 156 -7.76 8.76 -8.43
CA LYS A 156 -7.59 9.41 -9.74
C LYS A 156 -8.08 10.85 -9.71
N ALA A 157 -9.24 11.13 -9.11
CA ALA A 157 -9.76 12.48 -8.98
C ALA A 157 -8.84 13.39 -8.14
N LEU A 158 -8.31 12.88 -7.02
CA LEU A 158 -7.36 13.62 -6.17
C LEU A 158 -6.06 13.93 -6.92
N LEU A 159 -5.46 12.95 -7.59
CA LEU A 159 -4.23 13.15 -8.38
C LEU A 159 -4.44 14.14 -9.53
N LEU A 160 -5.63 14.17 -10.15
CA LEU A 160 -5.95 15.16 -11.18
C LEU A 160 -6.05 16.58 -10.58
N ALA A 161 -6.63 16.73 -9.39
CA ALA A 161 -6.69 18.01 -8.69
C ALA A 161 -5.29 18.51 -8.27
N GLU A 162 -4.45 17.64 -7.69
CA GLU A 162 -3.05 17.96 -7.34
C GLU A 162 -2.24 18.36 -8.56
N ARG A 163 -2.41 17.65 -9.68
CA ARG A 163 -1.76 18.01 -10.95
C ARG A 163 -2.16 19.42 -11.41
N ASP A 164 -3.44 19.79 -11.27
CA ASP A 164 -3.92 21.10 -11.70
C ASP A 164 -3.44 22.23 -10.77
N GLU A 165 -3.33 21.97 -9.46
CA GLU A 165 -2.70 22.88 -8.50
C GLU A 165 -1.20 23.07 -8.78
N LEU A 166 -0.48 21.99 -9.08
CA LEU A 166 0.93 22.06 -9.45
C LEU A 166 1.14 22.84 -10.75
N LYS A 167 0.28 22.63 -11.76
CA LYS A 167 0.31 23.44 -13.00
C LYS A 167 0.11 24.92 -12.72
N GLN A 168 -0.84 25.27 -11.85
CA GLN A 168 -1.06 26.66 -11.45
C GLN A 168 0.16 27.24 -10.72
N THR A 169 0.76 26.48 -9.80
CA THR A 169 1.98 26.87 -9.10
C THR A 169 3.14 27.11 -10.06
N ILE A 170 3.34 26.23 -11.05
CA ILE A 170 4.37 26.38 -12.08
C ILE A 170 4.13 27.63 -12.92
N ALA A 171 2.88 27.90 -13.32
CA ALA A 171 2.54 29.12 -14.06
C ALA A 171 2.90 30.39 -13.27
N ILE A 172 2.51 30.46 -11.99
CA ILE A 172 2.85 31.58 -11.11
C ILE A 172 4.37 31.74 -10.95
N ALA A 173 5.09 30.63 -10.76
CA ALA A 173 6.54 30.66 -10.64
C ALA A 173 7.21 31.14 -11.94
N HIS A 174 6.71 30.69 -13.10
CA HIS A 174 7.19 31.10 -14.40
C HIS A 174 7.00 32.61 -14.63
N ASP A 175 5.83 33.14 -14.29
CA ASP A 175 5.55 34.58 -14.38
C ASP A 175 6.48 35.40 -13.48
N LYS A 176 6.73 34.94 -12.25
CA LYS A 176 7.70 35.57 -11.33
C LYS A 176 9.13 35.56 -11.90
N VAL A 177 9.57 34.44 -12.47
CA VAL A 177 10.89 34.35 -13.12
C VAL A 177 10.98 35.34 -14.27
N ASN A 178 9.96 35.43 -15.12
CA ASN A 178 9.92 36.38 -16.22
C ASN A 178 9.93 37.85 -15.72
N GLN A 179 9.21 38.14 -14.64
CA GLN A 179 9.22 39.47 -14.01
C GLN A 179 10.63 39.82 -13.48
N VAL A 180 11.27 38.93 -12.74
CA VAL A 180 12.64 39.14 -12.22
C VAL A 180 13.64 39.28 -13.37
N LYS A 181 13.51 38.49 -14.42
CA LYS A 181 14.36 38.61 -15.62
C LYS A 181 14.19 39.98 -16.29
N ALA A 182 12.96 40.48 -16.42
CA ALA A 182 12.69 41.81 -16.94
C ALA A 182 13.31 42.91 -16.04
N GLN A 183 13.20 42.78 -14.71
CA GLN A 183 13.85 43.70 -13.77
C GLN A 183 15.37 43.69 -13.89
N LEU A 184 15.98 42.50 -13.97
CA LEU A 184 17.43 42.33 -14.13
C LEU A 184 17.93 42.97 -15.43
N THR A 185 17.25 42.73 -16.55
CA THR A 185 17.62 43.39 -17.83
C THR A 185 17.47 44.91 -17.76
N GLY A 186 16.50 45.42 -17.00
CA GLY A 186 16.34 46.86 -16.75
C GLY A 186 17.43 47.44 -15.85
N LEU A 187 17.89 46.71 -14.85
CA LEU A 187 19.02 47.11 -14.00
C LEU A 187 20.34 47.08 -14.75
N GLN A 188 20.57 46.02 -15.54
CA GLN A 188 21.77 45.90 -16.39
C GLN A 188 21.89 47.11 -17.34
N ARG A 189 20.81 47.45 -18.06
CA ARG A 189 20.79 48.63 -18.93
C ARG A 189 21.10 49.93 -18.19
N ARG A 190 20.64 50.09 -16.95
CA ARG A 190 20.93 51.28 -16.13
C ARG A 190 22.39 51.33 -15.70
N LEU A 191 22.98 50.20 -15.32
CA LEU A 191 24.40 50.11 -14.99
C LEU A 191 25.28 50.41 -16.20
N ASP A 192 24.95 49.84 -17.36
CA ASP A 192 25.69 50.10 -18.60
C ASP A 192 25.63 51.60 -18.97
N GLU A 193 24.46 52.22 -18.83
CA GLU A 193 24.28 53.65 -19.09
C GLU A 193 25.04 54.53 -18.09
N GLN A 194 24.98 54.21 -16.79
CA GLN A 194 25.78 54.90 -15.77
C GLN A 194 27.28 54.77 -16.03
N GLY A 195 27.74 53.59 -16.47
CA GLY A 195 29.13 53.37 -16.89
C GLY A 195 29.55 54.31 -18.02
N ARG A 196 28.76 54.36 -19.10
CA ARG A 196 29.02 55.28 -20.23
C ARG A 196 29.01 56.75 -19.79
N GLN A 197 28.07 57.14 -18.93
CA GLN A 197 28.00 58.50 -18.41
C GLN A 197 29.23 58.87 -17.57
N MET A 198 29.69 57.96 -16.69
CA MET A 198 30.92 58.19 -15.93
C MET A 198 32.15 58.30 -16.84
N GLU A 199 32.27 57.45 -17.85
CA GLU A 199 33.35 57.54 -18.83
C GLU A 199 33.34 58.87 -19.59
N ALA A 200 32.16 59.33 -20.01
CA ALA A 200 32.00 60.63 -20.68
C ALA A 200 32.37 61.81 -19.75
N VAL A 201 31.92 61.78 -18.50
CA VAL A 201 32.28 62.79 -17.49
C VAL A 201 33.78 62.76 -17.20
N GLN A 202 34.38 61.59 -17.07
CA GLN A 202 35.83 61.45 -16.87
C GLN A 202 36.62 61.99 -18.06
N ALA A 203 36.18 61.70 -19.29
CA ALA A 203 36.82 62.20 -20.52
C ALA A 203 36.75 63.73 -20.60
N THR A 204 35.58 64.32 -20.32
CA THR A 204 35.43 65.79 -20.29
C THR A 204 36.27 66.44 -19.20
N HIS A 205 36.32 65.87 -17.99
CA HIS A 205 37.17 66.34 -16.91
C HIS A 205 38.66 66.26 -17.27
N ASN A 206 39.13 65.13 -17.84
CA ASN A 206 40.52 64.96 -18.27
C ASN A 206 40.91 65.99 -19.34
N SER A 207 40.02 66.25 -20.30
CA SER A 207 40.22 67.28 -21.33
C SER A 207 40.31 68.69 -20.72
N ALA A 208 39.40 69.03 -19.80
CA ALA A 208 39.43 70.32 -19.10
C ALA A 208 40.72 70.49 -18.29
N MET A 209 41.17 69.45 -17.58
CA MET A 209 42.42 69.48 -16.83
C MET A 209 43.65 69.62 -17.73
N ALA A 210 43.65 68.98 -18.91
CA ALA A 210 44.72 69.15 -19.89
C ALA A 210 44.77 70.58 -20.44
N ASN A 211 43.60 71.17 -20.75
CA ASN A 211 43.49 72.54 -21.21
C ASN A 211 43.97 73.54 -20.16
N LEU A 212 43.53 73.39 -18.90
CA LEU A 212 43.99 74.24 -17.80
C LEU A 212 45.52 74.15 -17.59
N LYS A 213 46.09 72.93 -17.63
CA LYS A 213 47.56 72.76 -17.56
C LYS A 213 48.26 73.49 -18.71
N ALA A 214 47.70 73.42 -19.93
CA ALA A 214 48.25 74.12 -21.08
C ALA A 214 48.14 75.65 -20.96
N GLU A 215 47.02 76.16 -20.44
CA GLU A 215 46.83 77.59 -20.16
C GLU A 215 47.80 78.09 -19.09
N CYS A 216 47.90 77.41 -17.95
CA CYS A 216 48.88 77.75 -16.91
C CYS A 216 50.32 77.71 -17.45
N ALA A 217 50.67 76.73 -18.29
CA ALA A 217 51.99 76.67 -18.91
C ALA A 217 52.25 77.87 -19.83
N LYS A 218 51.25 78.31 -20.60
CA LYS A 218 51.33 79.52 -21.44
C LYS A 218 51.51 80.77 -20.59
N GLU A 219 50.74 80.94 -19.52
CA GLU A 219 50.85 82.09 -18.61
C GLU A 219 52.21 82.14 -17.93
N VAL A 220 52.70 81.00 -17.43
CA VAL A 220 54.05 80.90 -16.83
C VAL A 220 55.13 81.26 -17.86
N ALA A 221 55.01 80.80 -19.10
CA ALA A 221 55.94 81.16 -20.17
C ALA A 221 55.89 82.66 -20.50
N ALA A 222 54.69 83.25 -20.56
CA ALA A 222 54.50 84.69 -20.79
C ALA A 222 55.08 85.53 -19.67
N LEU A 223 54.85 85.15 -18.41
CA LEU A 223 55.42 85.82 -17.24
C LEU A 223 56.95 85.71 -17.22
N LYS A 224 57.52 84.53 -17.53
CA LYS A 224 58.97 84.37 -17.67
C LYS A 224 59.55 85.28 -18.75
N ALA A 225 58.92 85.32 -19.93
CA ALA A 225 59.35 86.17 -21.04
C ALA A 225 59.29 87.66 -20.66
N TRP A 226 58.18 88.10 -20.04
CA TRP A 226 58.03 89.47 -19.54
C TRP A 226 59.09 89.83 -18.50
N ASN A 227 59.37 88.92 -17.56
CA ASN A 227 60.36 89.16 -16.51
C ASN A 227 61.78 89.27 -17.08
N VAL A 228 62.13 88.42 -18.07
CA VAL A 228 63.40 88.52 -18.81
C VAL A 228 63.47 89.84 -19.58
N GLN A 229 62.38 90.24 -20.26
CA GLN A 229 62.34 91.50 -20.99
C GLN A 229 62.50 92.71 -20.06
N SER A 230 61.82 92.70 -18.91
CA SER A 230 61.92 93.73 -17.88
C SER A 230 63.33 93.80 -17.29
N ALA A 231 63.91 92.65 -16.91
CA ALA A 231 65.28 92.56 -16.44
C ALA A 231 66.28 93.11 -17.48
N ASN A 232 66.17 92.70 -18.74
CA ASN A 232 67.03 93.22 -19.81
C ASN A 232 66.86 94.74 -19.98
N SER A 233 65.64 95.26 -19.97
CA SER A 233 65.39 96.70 -20.09
C SER A 233 66.01 97.50 -18.93
N THR A 234 65.92 96.99 -17.70
CA THR A 234 66.55 97.61 -16.53
C THR A 234 68.06 97.50 -16.56
N THR A 235 68.62 96.36 -16.97
CA THR A 235 70.06 96.21 -17.21
C THR A 235 70.56 97.19 -18.25
N THR A 236 69.89 97.32 -19.40
CA THR A 236 70.25 98.30 -20.44
C THR A 236 70.15 99.73 -19.93
N ALA A 237 69.13 100.07 -19.13
CA ALA A 237 69.02 101.40 -18.51
C ALA A 237 70.17 101.67 -17.53
N PHE A 238 70.56 100.68 -16.71
CA PHE A 238 71.72 100.80 -15.82
C PHE A 238 73.03 100.89 -16.61
N GLU A 239 73.21 100.11 -17.66
CA GLU A 239 74.38 100.19 -18.55
C GLU A 239 74.49 101.58 -19.19
N GLN A 240 73.38 102.17 -19.63
CA GLN A 240 73.34 103.54 -20.15
C GLN A 240 73.70 104.58 -19.07
N GLN A 241 73.17 104.45 -17.85
CA GLN A 241 73.54 105.32 -16.74
C GLN A 241 75.03 105.19 -16.39
N VAL A 242 75.57 103.97 -16.38
CA VAL A 242 77.00 103.72 -16.16
C VAL A 242 77.83 104.37 -17.26
N ALA A 243 77.45 104.23 -18.53
CA ALA A 243 78.13 104.87 -19.65
C ALA A 243 78.10 106.40 -19.53
N GLN A 244 76.94 106.99 -19.21
CA GLN A 244 76.80 108.43 -18.96
C GLN A 244 77.70 108.89 -17.81
N LEU A 245 77.72 108.17 -16.69
CA LEU A 245 78.59 108.47 -15.56
C LEU A 245 80.07 108.32 -15.92
N GLN A 246 80.43 107.32 -16.72
CA GLN A 246 81.80 107.12 -17.20
C GLN A 246 82.25 108.27 -18.12
N ASP A 247 81.39 108.72 -19.03
CA ASP A 247 81.66 109.86 -19.90
C ASP A 247 81.75 111.16 -19.09
N GLU A 248 80.88 111.35 -18.10
CA GLU A 248 80.95 112.48 -17.17
C GLU A 248 82.25 112.46 -16.33
N VAL A 249 82.67 111.28 -15.85
CA VAL A 249 83.98 111.12 -15.19
C VAL A 249 85.13 111.42 -16.14
N ARG A 250 85.03 111.05 -17.42
CA ARG A 250 86.04 111.38 -18.43
C ARG A 250 86.08 112.89 -18.67
N ARG A 251 84.92 113.53 -18.86
CA ARG A 251 84.76 114.98 -18.98
C ARG A 251 85.36 115.71 -17.78
N LEU A 252 85.06 115.28 -16.56
CA LEU A 252 85.62 115.85 -15.33
C LEU A 252 87.11 115.57 -15.15
N LYS A 253 87.67 114.49 -15.73
CA LYS A 253 89.12 114.27 -15.74
C LYS A 253 89.85 115.22 -16.69
N ASP A 254 89.19 115.58 -17.79
CA ASP A 254 89.72 116.46 -18.84
C ASP A 254 89.37 117.94 -18.60
N ASP A 255 88.55 118.24 -17.57
CA ASP A 255 88.24 119.60 -17.11
C ASP A 255 89.42 120.20 -16.34
N ASP A 256 90.00 121.28 -16.88
CA ASP A 256 91.20 121.97 -16.36
C ASP A 256 91.06 122.39 -14.88
N THR A 257 89.82 122.61 -14.40
CA THR A 257 89.54 122.95 -13.01
C THR A 257 89.73 121.78 -12.04
N VAL A 258 89.44 120.55 -12.47
CA VAL A 258 89.62 119.33 -11.66
C VAL A 258 91.07 118.86 -11.69
N VAL A 259 91.78 119.07 -12.80
CA VAL A 259 93.24 118.85 -12.88
C VAL A 259 93.97 119.74 -11.87
N GLN A 260 93.59 121.01 -11.75
CA GLN A 260 94.10 121.94 -10.73
C GLN A 260 93.75 121.50 -9.30
N LEU A 261 92.51 121.03 -9.06
CA LEU A 261 92.10 120.54 -7.75
C LEU A 261 92.77 119.21 -7.35
N LYS A 262 93.06 118.30 -8.29
CA LYS A 262 93.86 117.09 -8.03
C LYS A 262 95.30 117.41 -7.67
N GLN A 263 95.90 118.41 -8.31
CA GLN A 263 97.23 118.93 -7.92
C GLN A 263 97.22 119.57 -6.53
N MET A 264 96.12 120.21 -6.12
CA MET A 264 95.94 120.66 -4.74
C MET A 264 95.63 119.51 -3.74
N LEU A 265 94.94 118.45 -4.18
CA LEU A 265 94.61 117.29 -3.35
C LEU A 265 95.85 116.42 -3.05
N VAL A 266 96.78 116.27 -3.99
CA VAL A 266 98.10 115.62 -3.73
C VAL A 266 98.91 116.40 -2.68
N VAL A 267 98.72 117.71 -2.58
CA VAL A 267 99.31 118.57 -1.53
C VAL A 267 98.53 118.48 -0.20
N ALA A 268 97.22 118.21 -0.25
CA ALA A 268 96.35 118.06 0.92
C ALA A 268 96.33 116.63 1.53
N GLU A 269 96.49 115.57 0.73
CA GLU A 269 96.56 114.18 1.18
C GLU A 269 97.88 113.88 1.92
N LYS A 270 98.95 114.63 1.63
CA LYS A 270 100.19 114.65 2.42
C LYS A 270 100.01 115.33 3.81
N ARG A 271 98.89 116.00 4.05
CA ARG A 271 98.50 116.59 5.35
C ARG A 271 97.32 115.86 6.04
N ARG A 272 96.77 114.81 5.42
CA ARG A 272 95.63 114.03 5.93
C ARG A 272 96.01 112.58 6.26
N ALA A 273 97.23 112.36 6.73
CA ALA A 273 97.70 111.10 7.35
C ALA A 273 97.79 111.19 8.90
N LYS A 274 97.22 112.24 9.51
CA LYS A 274 97.00 112.38 10.96
C LYS A 274 95.60 112.94 11.16
N LEU A 275 94.76 112.21 11.90
CA LEU A 275 93.36 112.51 12.30
C LEU A 275 92.25 111.99 11.36
N SER A 276 91.91 110.71 11.50
CA SER A 276 90.51 110.24 11.45
C SER A 276 90.39 108.81 11.96
N SER A 277 90.43 108.66 13.29
CA SER A 277 89.93 107.49 14.02
C SER A 277 88.90 108.02 15.01
N HIS A 278 87.63 108.09 14.60
CA HIS A 278 86.44 108.01 15.46
C HIS A 278 85.16 108.29 14.64
N GLN A 279 84.65 107.29 13.93
CA GLN A 279 83.23 107.26 13.52
C GLN A 279 82.66 105.84 13.31
N ASP A 280 83.32 104.80 13.83
CA ASP A 280 82.84 103.40 13.73
C ASP A 280 82.07 102.88 14.97
N LYS A 281 81.80 103.74 15.98
CA LYS A 281 81.05 103.32 17.19
C LYS A 281 79.54 103.61 17.15
N SER A 282 79.05 104.52 16.30
CA SER A 282 77.58 104.78 16.17
C SER A 282 76.89 103.91 15.11
N ALA A 283 77.61 103.52 14.04
CA ALA A 283 77.12 102.59 13.03
C ALA A 283 77.02 101.15 13.58
N ALA A 284 77.97 100.73 14.42
CA ALA A 284 77.94 99.42 15.09
C ALA A 284 76.77 99.29 16.07
N SER A 285 76.43 100.33 16.85
CA SER A 285 75.27 100.31 17.76
C SER A 285 73.93 100.32 17.01
N SER A 286 73.83 101.00 15.87
CA SER A 286 72.63 100.98 15.03
C SER A 286 72.44 99.63 14.33
N LEU A 287 73.53 99.00 13.88
CA LEU A 287 73.51 97.66 13.29
C LEU A 287 73.26 96.58 14.34
N GLU A 288 73.80 96.68 15.56
CA GLU A 288 73.46 95.77 16.67
C GLU A 288 72.00 95.89 17.08
N LYS A 289 71.42 97.10 17.10
CA LYS A 289 69.99 97.28 17.37
C LYS A 289 69.13 96.65 16.27
N LYS A 290 69.47 96.89 15.00
CA LYS A 290 68.77 96.27 13.85
C LYS A 290 68.93 94.74 13.82
N LEU A 291 70.09 94.22 14.24
CA LEU A 291 70.31 92.78 14.37
C LEU A 291 69.42 92.18 15.47
N ARG A 292 69.34 92.83 16.64
CA ARG A 292 68.43 92.41 17.72
C ARG A 292 66.96 92.50 17.33
N ASP A 293 66.57 93.52 16.56
CA ASP A 293 65.20 93.68 16.07
C ASP A 293 64.84 92.59 15.03
N VAL A 294 65.78 92.23 14.14
CA VAL A 294 65.61 91.11 13.18
C VAL A 294 65.62 89.75 13.90
N GLU A 295 66.47 89.55 14.90
CA GLU A 295 66.49 88.34 15.72
C GLU A 295 65.23 88.21 16.59
N ALA A 296 64.66 89.32 17.05
CA ALA A 296 63.36 89.33 17.72
C ALA A 296 62.23 88.99 16.75
N ALA A 297 62.20 89.60 15.55
CA ALA A 297 61.22 89.26 14.51
C ALA A 297 61.32 87.80 14.04
N LEU A 298 62.54 87.24 13.97
CA LEU A 298 62.76 85.83 13.66
C LEU A 298 62.25 84.91 14.79
N ARG A 299 62.43 85.31 16.06
CA ARG A 299 61.85 84.59 17.21
C ARG A 299 60.33 84.65 17.22
N ASP A 300 59.75 85.80 16.91
CA ASP A 300 58.29 85.98 16.87
C ASP A 300 57.65 85.20 15.72
N THR A 301 58.27 85.19 14.53
CA THR A 301 57.82 84.38 13.40
C THR A 301 57.97 82.88 13.66
N LYS A 302 59.04 82.46 14.32
CA LYS A 302 59.21 81.07 14.75
C LYS A 302 58.17 80.67 15.79
N ALA A 303 57.88 81.54 16.76
CA ALA A 303 56.83 81.32 17.76
C ALA A 303 55.42 81.26 17.11
N ALA A 304 55.15 82.10 16.09
CA ALA A 304 53.91 82.04 15.33
C ALA A 304 53.76 80.74 14.53
N MET A 305 54.84 80.24 13.93
CA MET A 305 54.86 78.94 13.24
C MET A 305 54.66 77.77 14.21
N GLU A 306 55.26 77.82 15.41
CA GLU A 306 55.04 76.83 16.47
C GLU A 306 53.61 76.90 17.03
N GLN A 307 53.01 78.09 17.11
CA GLN A 307 51.62 78.28 17.51
C GLN A 307 50.65 77.72 16.48
N GLU A 308 50.86 77.98 15.18
CA GLU A 308 50.08 77.37 14.10
C GLU A 308 50.20 75.85 14.08
N ARG A 309 51.40 75.31 14.33
CA ARG A 309 51.61 73.87 14.47
C ARG A 309 50.84 73.30 15.66
N ALA A 310 50.89 73.97 16.82
CA ALA A 310 50.12 73.58 17.99
C ALA A 310 48.59 73.67 17.74
N ASP A 311 48.14 74.64 16.95
CA ASP A 311 46.73 74.77 16.56
C ASP A 311 46.30 73.67 15.58
N TRP A 312 47.16 73.26 14.65
CA TRP A 312 46.93 72.10 13.81
C TRP A 312 46.90 70.80 14.61
N ASP A 313 47.80 70.61 15.57
CA ASP A 313 47.80 69.46 16.46
C ASP A 313 46.54 69.43 17.33
N ARG A 314 46.10 70.59 17.86
CA ARG A 314 44.82 70.71 18.58
C ARG A 314 43.62 70.36 17.70
N LYS A 315 43.59 70.83 16.45
CA LYS A 315 42.53 70.49 15.48
C LYS A 315 42.55 69.00 15.13
N HIS A 316 43.73 68.40 14.96
CA HIS A 316 43.91 66.98 14.70
C HIS A 316 43.37 66.14 15.86
N VAL A 317 43.79 66.43 17.10
CA VAL A 317 43.29 65.75 18.31
C VAL A 317 41.78 65.95 18.48
N ALA A 318 41.23 67.12 18.16
CA ALA A 318 39.79 67.36 18.19
C ALA A 318 39.03 66.57 17.11
N TRP A 319 39.63 66.39 15.93
CA TRP A 319 39.08 65.56 14.86
C TRP A 319 39.14 64.07 15.23
N GLU A 320 40.26 63.58 15.75
CA GLU A 320 40.40 62.21 16.27
C GLU A 320 39.40 61.93 17.40
N ARG A 321 39.17 62.88 18.31
CA ARG A 321 38.15 62.74 19.36
C ARG A 321 36.73 62.66 18.77
N LYS A 322 36.42 63.43 17.72
CA LYS A 322 35.14 63.34 17.00
C LYS A 322 34.99 62.02 16.24
N VAL A 323 36.07 61.50 15.66
CA VAL A 323 36.08 60.17 15.02
C VAL A 323 35.82 59.10 16.08
N ALA A 324 36.53 59.13 17.21
CA ALA A 324 36.31 58.21 18.34
C ALA A 324 34.89 58.32 18.92
N GLU A 325 34.30 59.52 19.05
CA GLU A 325 32.90 59.69 19.45
C GLU A 325 31.92 59.10 18.43
N ARG A 326 32.22 59.22 17.13
CA ARG A 326 31.43 58.60 16.07
C ARG A 326 31.57 57.08 16.11
N ASP A 327 32.76 56.56 16.34
CA ASP A 327 33.00 55.12 16.48
C ASP A 327 32.30 54.56 17.70
N VAL A 328 32.33 55.25 18.85
CA VAL A 328 31.54 54.88 20.04
C VAL A 328 30.03 54.93 19.75
N LYS A 329 29.54 55.90 18.96
CA LYS A 329 28.14 55.95 18.52
C LYS A 329 27.79 54.83 17.54
N VAL A 330 28.69 54.47 16.63
CA VAL A 330 28.53 53.35 15.70
C VAL A 330 28.52 52.04 16.48
N ASP A 331 29.40 51.88 17.47
CA ASP A 331 29.43 50.74 18.38
C ASP A 331 28.20 50.68 19.28
N ALA A 332 27.68 51.82 19.74
CA ALA A 332 26.43 51.90 20.48
C ALA A 332 25.23 51.54 19.59
N MET A 333 25.16 52.05 18.36
CA MET A 333 24.13 51.65 17.38
C MET A 333 24.27 50.18 16.97
N ALA A 334 25.49 49.64 16.90
CA ALA A 334 25.77 48.23 16.66
C ALA A 334 25.36 47.38 17.86
N LYS A 335 25.58 47.85 19.10
CA LYS A 335 25.07 47.23 20.32
C LYS A 335 23.56 47.30 20.41
N ASP A 336 22.92 48.41 20.05
CA ASP A 336 21.46 48.53 19.98
C ASP A 336 20.88 47.61 18.90
N LEU A 337 21.52 47.50 17.74
CA LEU A 337 21.17 46.51 16.71
C LEU A 337 21.37 45.08 17.22
N GLN A 338 22.40 44.82 18.01
CA GLN A 338 22.67 43.52 18.62
C GLN A 338 21.72 43.20 19.78
N GLN A 339 21.26 44.22 20.52
CA GLN A 339 20.30 44.11 21.60
C GLN A 339 18.88 43.92 21.04
N MET A 340 18.55 44.57 19.91
CA MET A 340 17.39 44.24 19.08
C MET A 340 17.49 42.84 18.47
N ARG A 341 18.71 42.36 18.18
CA ARG A 341 18.97 40.97 17.74
C ARG A 341 18.86 39.93 18.86
N SER A 342 19.16 40.29 20.11
CA SER A 342 19.04 39.42 21.28
C SER A 342 17.70 39.51 22.00
N ALA A 343 16.93 40.59 21.78
CA ALA A 343 15.54 40.74 22.20
C ALA A 343 14.55 40.30 21.10
N ALA A 344 15.03 40.04 19.89
CA ALA A 344 14.30 39.25 18.89
C ALA A 344 14.57 37.75 19.12
N PRO A 345 13.53 36.90 19.14
CA PRO A 345 13.72 35.46 19.28
C PRO A 345 14.54 34.93 18.10
N THR A 346 15.51 34.08 18.44
CA THR A 346 16.50 33.46 17.58
C THR A 346 15.88 32.87 16.30
N VAL A 347 16.10 33.53 15.16
CA VAL A 347 15.88 32.93 13.83
C VAL A 347 17.24 32.62 13.23
N VAL A 348 17.59 31.34 13.27
CA VAL A 348 18.72 30.74 12.56
C VAL A 348 18.29 30.51 11.11
N VAL A 349 19.16 30.86 10.18
CA VAL A 349 18.95 30.63 8.74
C VAL A 349 19.28 29.18 8.38
N LYS A 350 18.39 28.60 7.56
CA LYS A 350 18.54 27.48 6.61
C LYS A 350 18.04 26.09 7.04
N GLU A 351 16.72 25.92 7.02
CA GLU A 351 16.02 25.01 6.11
C GLU A 351 14.51 25.34 6.12
N VAL A 352 13.83 25.01 5.03
CA VAL A 352 12.47 25.43 4.68
C VAL A 352 11.47 25.18 5.82
N VAL A 353 10.97 26.24 6.46
CA VAL A 353 9.91 26.16 7.49
C VAL A 353 8.54 26.40 6.86
N THR A 354 7.82 25.31 6.65
CA THR A 354 6.36 25.26 6.50
C THR A 354 5.74 24.79 7.83
N SER A 355 4.92 25.65 8.45
CA SER A 355 3.85 25.35 9.42
C SER A 355 4.16 24.59 10.73
N ASN A 356 4.39 25.35 11.82
CA ASN A 356 4.49 24.86 13.21
C ASN A 356 3.23 24.17 13.78
N ASN A 357 2.05 24.35 13.17
CA ASN A 357 0.83 23.65 13.61
C ASN A 357 0.79 22.18 13.17
N ASN A 358 1.53 21.83 12.12
CA ASN A 358 1.58 20.46 11.63
C ASN A 358 2.48 19.57 12.51
N ASN A 359 3.53 20.13 13.12
CA ASN A 359 4.45 19.33 13.96
C ASN A 359 3.80 18.82 15.25
N LYS A 360 2.96 19.61 15.93
CA LYS A 360 2.22 19.13 17.11
C LYS A 360 1.16 18.09 16.78
N ALA A 361 0.54 18.23 15.60
CA ALA A 361 -0.41 17.24 15.08
C ALA A 361 0.29 15.95 14.65
N LEU A 362 1.49 16.05 14.08
CA LEU A 362 2.33 14.92 13.71
C LEU A 362 2.89 14.20 14.95
N GLU A 363 3.31 14.91 15.99
CA GLU A 363 3.71 14.31 17.28
C GLU A 363 2.55 13.56 17.94
N GLY A 364 1.36 14.17 17.99
CA GLY A 364 0.16 13.50 18.52
C GLY A 364 -0.26 12.29 17.67
N GLU A 365 -0.08 12.35 16.34
CA GLU A 365 -0.36 11.23 15.44
C GLU A 365 0.69 10.12 15.58
N VAL A 366 1.96 10.45 15.82
CA VAL A 366 3.03 9.49 16.11
C VAL A 366 2.78 8.79 17.44
N GLU A 367 2.40 9.51 18.50
CA GLU A 367 2.01 8.89 19.78
C GLU A 367 0.78 7.98 19.62
N ARG A 368 -0.22 8.42 18.85
CA ARG A 368 -1.42 7.63 18.57
C ARG A 368 -1.10 6.36 17.79
N LEU A 369 -0.27 6.45 16.75
CA LEU A 369 0.16 5.29 15.95
C LEU A 369 1.03 4.34 16.79
N THR A 370 1.89 4.86 17.65
CA THR A 370 2.70 4.05 18.57
C THR A 370 1.82 3.25 19.53
N HIS A 371 0.76 3.86 20.06
CA HIS A 371 -0.20 3.18 20.92
C HIS A 371 -1.01 2.10 20.17
N VAL A 372 -1.39 2.37 18.91
CA VAL A 372 -2.08 1.39 18.05
C VAL A 372 -1.17 0.21 17.71
N VAL A 373 0.11 0.44 17.45
CA VAL A 373 1.08 -0.64 17.20
C VAL A 373 1.23 -1.52 18.44
N ALA A 374 1.44 -0.92 19.62
CA ALA A 374 1.53 -1.67 20.87
C ALA A 374 0.26 -2.51 21.14
N GLN A 375 -0.93 -1.96 20.86
CA GLN A 375 -2.19 -2.70 20.98
C GLN A 375 -2.27 -3.87 19.98
N LYS A 376 -1.80 -3.67 18.75
CA LYS A 376 -1.79 -4.72 17.71
C LYS A 376 -0.79 -5.83 18.01
N ASP A 377 0.36 -5.50 18.61
CA ASP A 377 1.34 -6.49 19.06
C ASP A 377 0.78 -7.38 20.17
N GLN A 378 0.00 -6.79 21.10
CA GLN A 378 -0.69 -7.56 22.13
C GLN A 378 -1.78 -8.49 21.55
N GLU A 379 -2.50 -8.03 20.53
CA GLU A 379 -3.50 -8.83 19.81
C GLU A 379 -2.84 -9.99 19.03
N ILE A 380 -1.68 -9.74 18.42
CA ILE A 380 -0.88 -10.78 17.74
C ILE A 380 -0.40 -11.84 18.74
N GLN A 381 0.08 -11.45 19.91
CA GLN A 381 0.49 -12.42 20.94
C GLN A 381 -0.68 -13.31 21.39
N LEU A 382 -1.87 -12.74 21.60
CA LEU A 382 -3.06 -13.50 21.96
C LEU A 382 -3.49 -14.46 20.84
N LEU A 383 -3.42 -14.02 19.59
CA LEU A 383 -3.73 -14.87 18.42
C LEU A 383 -2.72 -16.01 18.29
N GLN A 384 -1.41 -15.75 18.49
CA GLN A 384 -0.38 -16.77 18.47
C GLN A 384 -0.62 -17.82 19.57
N GLN A 385 -0.95 -17.40 20.79
CA GLN A 385 -1.29 -18.32 21.89
C GLN A 385 -2.53 -19.15 21.57
N THR A 386 -3.55 -18.53 20.97
CA THR A 386 -4.81 -19.21 20.60
C THR A 386 -4.57 -20.23 19.48
N VAL A 387 -3.86 -19.86 18.43
CA VAL A 387 -3.50 -20.77 17.33
C VAL A 387 -2.62 -21.91 17.84
N HIS A 388 -1.65 -21.62 18.71
CA HIS A 388 -0.82 -22.66 19.32
C HIS A 388 -1.68 -23.64 20.15
N ARG A 389 -2.60 -23.13 20.96
CA ARG A 389 -3.55 -23.94 21.72
C ARG A 389 -4.44 -24.80 20.82
N GLU A 390 -5.06 -24.22 19.80
CA GLU A 390 -5.91 -24.96 18.86
C GLU A 390 -5.12 -26.01 18.08
N CYS A 391 -3.88 -25.70 17.69
CA CYS A 391 -2.98 -26.65 17.03
C CYS A 391 -2.66 -27.83 17.97
N MET A 392 -2.39 -27.56 19.24
CA MET A 392 -2.17 -28.59 20.26
C MET A 392 -3.43 -29.42 20.52
N GLU A 393 -4.61 -28.80 20.57
CA GLU A 393 -5.89 -29.50 20.75
C GLU A 393 -6.23 -30.38 19.54
N ARG A 394 -6.00 -29.90 18.30
CA ARG A 394 -6.16 -30.69 17.08
C ARG A 394 -5.16 -31.83 17.01
N THR A 395 -3.90 -31.58 17.38
CA THR A 395 -2.87 -32.64 17.42
C THR A 395 -3.23 -33.69 18.46
N SER A 396 -3.68 -33.28 19.65
CA SER A 396 -4.18 -34.17 20.69
C SER A 396 -5.42 -34.96 20.25
N MET A 397 -6.34 -34.33 19.51
CA MET A 397 -7.52 -34.99 18.94
C MET A 397 -7.14 -36.02 17.87
N LEU A 398 -6.22 -35.68 16.97
CA LEU A 398 -5.68 -36.61 15.97
C LEU A 398 -4.95 -37.77 16.65
N GLU A 399 -4.21 -37.53 17.73
CA GLU A 399 -3.56 -38.56 18.55
C GLU A 399 -4.58 -39.48 19.23
N LYS A 400 -5.69 -38.93 19.74
CA LYS A 400 -6.81 -39.70 20.29
C LYS A 400 -7.52 -40.53 19.21
N MET A 401 -7.73 -39.97 18.02
CA MET A 401 -8.33 -40.69 16.89
C MET A 401 -7.43 -41.80 16.36
N ARG A 402 -6.10 -41.59 16.34
CA ARG A 402 -5.11 -42.64 16.05
C ARG A 402 -5.11 -43.73 17.12
N SER A 403 -5.10 -43.35 18.40
CA SER A 403 -5.18 -44.29 19.53
C SER A 403 -6.48 -45.11 19.53
N ALA A 404 -7.57 -44.53 19.01
CA ALA A 404 -8.86 -45.20 18.83
C ALA A 404 -8.95 -46.03 17.51
N LYS A 405 -7.86 -46.14 16.73
CA LYS A 405 -7.80 -46.82 15.42
C LYS A 405 -8.79 -46.30 14.36
N ILE A 406 -9.20 -45.05 14.48
CA ILE A 406 -10.13 -44.39 13.54
C ILE A 406 -9.38 -43.84 12.33
N LEU A 407 -8.11 -43.45 12.50
CA LEU A 407 -7.23 -42.94 11.43
C LEU A 407 -6.15 -43.98 11.07
N PRO A 408 -5.77 -44.12 9.79
CA PRO A 408 -4.69 -45.01 9.37
C PRO A 408 -3.33 -44.60 9.94
N ASP A 409 -2.51 -45.56 10.38
CA ASP A 409 -1.13 -45.32 10.78
C ASP A 409 -0.29 -44.93 9.57
N MET A 410 0.04 -43.64 9.46
CA MET A 410 1.00 -43.16 8.48
C MET A 410 2.42 -43.47 8.97
N VAL A 411 2.95 -44.60 8.50
CA VAL A 411 4.38 -44.92 8.59
C VAL A 411 5.14 -44.03 7.61
N THR A 412 5.86 -43.04 8.13
CA THR A 412 6.85 -42.27 7.36
C THR A 412 8.02 -43.18 7.01
N THR A 413 8.07 -43.60 5.74
CA THR A 413 9.22 -44.29 5.14
C THR A 413 10.25 -43.25 4.71
N HIS A 414 11.32 -43.10 5.49
CA HIS A 414 12.56 -42.50 5.01
C HIS A 414 13.71 -43.48 5.22
N GLY A 415 14.16 -44.05 4.10
CA GLY A 415 15.33 -44.91 4.03
C GLY A 415 16.63 -44.11 4.17
N SER A 416 17.55 -44.68 4.93
CA SER A 416 19.01 -44.47 4.89
C SER A 416 19.53 -44.83 3.47
N SER A 417 20.65 -44.35 2.90
CA SER A 417 21.97 -43.97 3.43
C SER A 417 22.83 -43.42 2.23
N PRO A 418 24.19 -43.31 2.26
CA PRO A 418 24.95 -42.06 2.44
C PRO A 418 25.93 -41.73 1.29
N HIS A 419 26.50 -40.51 1.24
CA HIS A 419 27.91 -40.36 0.86
C HIS A 419 28.55 -39.04 1.31
N LEU A 420 29.73 -39.21 1.91
CA LEU A 420 30.73 -38.25 2.35
C LEU A 420 31.26 -37.36 1.21
N VAL A 421 31.50 -36.08 1.48
CA VAL A 421 32.83 -35.44 1.35
C VAL A 421 32.96 -34.32 2.41
N ASP A 422 33.95 -34.49 3.28
CA ASP A 422 34.53 -33.51 4.19
C ASP A 422 35.34 -32.47 3.39
N GLU A 423 35.21 -31.18 3.68
CA GLU A 423 36.39 -30.31 3.72
C GLU A 423 36.21 -29.18 4.74
N ARG A 424 37.19 -29.11 5.63
CA ARG A 424 37.29 -28.30 6.84
C ARG A 424 37.67 -26.86 6.52
N GLY A 425 37.28 -25.95 7.40
CA GLY A 425 37.90 -24.61 7.51
C GLY A 425 37.18 -23.68 8.47
N GLU A 426 37.07 -24.10 9.73
CA GLU A 426 37.27 -23.28 10.94
C GLU A 426 37.07 -21.75 10.86
N ASN A 427 35.98 -21.25 11.45
CA ASN A 427 36.10 -20.35 12.61
C ASN A 427 34.79 -20.21 13.41
N ASP A 428 34.97 -20.03 14.70
CA ASP A 428 34.06 -20.35 15.79
C ASP A 428 32.83 -19.43 15.99
N HIS A 429 31.77 -20.12 16.41
CA HIS A 429 30.73 -19.79 17.39
C HIS A 429 29.98 -18.44 17.35
N GLY A 430 28.69 -18.55 17.01
CA GLY A 430 27.65 -17.85 17.77
C GLY A 430 26.32 -17.60 17.08
N GLY A 431 25.48 -18.62 16.96
CA GLY A 431 24.04 -18.40 17.21
C GLY A 431 23.14 -17.99 16.03
N ASN A 432 23.00 -18.92 15.08
CA ASN A 432 21.73 -19.43 14.57
C ASN A 432 20.77 -18.49 13.77
N ASN A 433 20.76 -18.77 12.46
CA ASN A 433 19.69 -18.72 11.46
C ASN A 433 18.88 -17.40 11.35
N GLY A 434 19.06 -16.61 10.29
CA GLY A 434 18.93 -17.01 8.87
C GLY A 434 17.44 -16.98 8.51
N GLY A 435 16.94 -15.87 7.96
CA GLY A 435 17.01 -15.57 6.53
C GLY A 435 15.93 -16.40 5.83
N GLY A 436 14.85 -15.87 5.27
CA GLY A 436 14.73 -14.65 4.50
C GLY A 436 14.10 -15.04 3.16
N GLY A 437 12.99 -14.38 2.82
CA GLY A 437 12.32 -14.46 1.51
C GLY A 437 11.32 -15.62 1.39
N GLY A 438 10.07 -15.42 0.97
CA GLY A 438 9.37 -14.24 0.48
C GLY A 438 8.01 -14.70 -0.08
N GLY A 439 6.96 -13.88 0.11
CA GLY A 439 5.64 -14.02 -0.51
C GLY A 439 4.83 -15.24 -0.03
N LEU A 440 3.66 -15.10 0.58
CA LEU A 440 2.47 -14.49 0.00
C LEU A 440 1.53 -14.02 1.13
N ALA A 441 0.95 -12.84 0.95
CA ALA A 441 0.09 -12.17 1.90
C ALA A 441 -1.10 -13.04 2.38
N SER A 442 -1.26 -13.15 3.70
CA SER A 442 -2.31 -13.92 4.37
C SER A 442 -3.46 -13.02 4.82
N PHE A 443 -4.66 -13.30 4.29
CA PHE A 443 -6.03 -13.25 4.85
C PHE A 443 -6.51 -12.07 5.73
N TYR A 444 -5.68 -11.45 6.56
CA TYR A 444 -6.04 -10.37 7.50
C TYR A 444 -6.35 -9.01 6.83
N GLU A 445 -5.98 -8.83 5.57
CA GLU A 445 -6.39 -7.68 4.74
C GLU A 445 -7.93 -7.65 4.50
N LYS A 446 -8.64 -8.79 4.65
CA LYS A 446 -10.06 -8.92 4.27
C LYS A 446 -11.08 -8.79 5.42
N LEU A 447 -10.70 -8.78 6.69
CA LEU A 447 -11.65 -8.60 7.80
C LEU A 447 -11.85 -7.14 8.26
N ARG A 448 -11.11 -6.18 7.68
CA ARG A 448 -11.25 -4.75 8.02
C ARG A 448 -12.53 -4.08 7.51
N LYS A 449 -13.40 -4.78 6.76
CA LYS A 449 -14.61 -4.16 6.19
C LYS A 449 -15.79 -5.12 6.15
N LYS A 450 -16.49 -5.27 7.28
CA LYS A 450 -17.97 -5.33 7.32
C LYS A 450 -18.47 -5.28 8.77
N LYS A 451 -18.71 -4.07 9.27
CA LYS A 451 -19.92 -3.76 10.05
C LYS A 451 -20.30 -2.30 9.81
N ALA A 452 -21.48 -2.13 9.21
CA ALA A 452 -22.08 -0.87 8.82
C ALA A 452 -22.66 -0.11 10.02
N ARG A 453 -22.70 1.22 9.90
CA ARG A 453 -23.45 2.15 10.77
C ARG A 453 -24.89 2.28 10.23
N PRO A 454 -25.93 2.38 11.10
CA PRO A 454 -27.30 2.65 10.66
C PRO A 454 -27.57 4.15 10.48
N LYS A 455 -28.61 4.46 9.70
CA LYS A 455 -29.15 5.80 9.40
C LYS A 455 -29.81 6.47 10.61
N THR A 456 -29.75 7.81 10.67
CA THR A 456 -30.85 8.67 11.18
C THR A 456 -30.91 10.03 10.46
N LYS A 457 -32.13 10.34 9.97
CA LYS A 457 -32.85 11.62 9.78
C LYS A 457 -32.10 12.92 9.45
N ALA A 458 -32.50 13.51 8.32
CA ALA A 458 -33.13 14.83 8.26
C ALA A 458 -34.53 14.63 7.65
#